data_AF-A0A932QCP1-F1
#
_entry.id   AF-A0A932QCP1-F1
#
_cell.length_a   1.000
_cell.length_b   1.000
_cell.length_c   1.000
_cell.angle_alpha   90.00
_cell.angle_beta   90.00
_cell.angle_gamma   90.00
#
_symmetry.space_group_name_H-M   'P 1'
#
loop_
_entity.id
_entity.type
_entity.pdbx_description
1 polymer ?
#
loop_
_entity_poly.entity_id
_entity_poly.type
_entity_poly.pdbx_seq_one_letter_code
_entity_poly.pdbx_strand_id
1 'polypeptide(L)'
;MRFNCRQLSHAVLALALAFCLSAPAWAALPCELLLRDRVPVEVGKVSLSKIVEKTKPWDRMESNSDQRQPLYLGASPRDLALGKPPTSRPRLYAALRELGTAQAQFIRKALGAAAGTPLEFEAWPVQNDEGQLTWAFARYRKKPASTWEWLDADALELPDAKEGIPAPILPRTKKTWVKKDFKALFTDVLKMKDLYGKPLFGDAVWMTADTNQVIAAWLPVELLEAFKSELEANPNGHLVSRILPQPARFNEKPITFVLKTDGRGVRFPRKIQWAEPHVLKDVTLSPAATTQVVTRWPRNFDAAYEHDIRVLSGRETADFPRSGRKVKFKRKNSVDVRNQLEDLVDYLEERYRQLGVRTVRQRFLWRNVPQSNLVAIIPGSLKGAANKPILMADHIDTAFSEDAYNKTGKRISAPGADDNDTATAALLRAAEVLKDSQPLHDIWLTHLTGEEFPADDLGALAIASKAIACSKSMPAIARTRCAWPPWLWTVPTGLAQAGSP
;
A
#
# COMPACT_ATOMS: atom_id res chain seq x y z
N MET A 1 -64.93 4.57 35.25
CA MET A 1 -65.30 4.00 33.94
C MET A 1 -64.08 3.31 33.36
N ARG A 2 -64.16 2.00 33.13
CA ARG A 2 -63.10 1.19 32.52
C ARG A 2 -63.18 1.34 31.00
N PHE A 3 -62.06 1.58 30.33
CA PHE A 3 -61.93 1.29 28.90
C PHE A 3 -60.60 0.62 28.58
N ASN A 4 -60.72 -0.33 27.66
CA ASN A 4 -59.82 -1.43 27.32
C ASN A 4 -58.49 -1.01 26.69
N CYS A 5 -57.44 -1.72 27.08
CA CYS A 5 -56.15 -1.75 26.42
C CYS A 5 -56.16 -2.91 25.41
N ARG A 6 -56.28 -2.62 24.11
CA ARG A 6 -55.93 -3.51 22.98
C ARG A 6 -55.97 -2.72 21.67
N GLN A 7 -54.79 -2.50 21.11
CA GLN A 7 -54.43 -2.12 19.73
C GLN A 7 -53.40 -1.01 19.72
N LEU A 8 -52.12 -1.41 19.76
CA LEU A 8 -51.03 -0.64 19.17
C LEU A 8 -49.90 -1.62 18.89
N SER A 9 -50.11 -2.33 17.80
CA SER A 9 -49.21 -3.30 17.22
C SER A 9 -48.64 -2.69 15.93
N HIS A 10 -47.33 -2.85 15.72
CA HIS A 10 -46.68 -2.92 14.41
C HIS A 10 -46.20 -1.66 13.65
N ALA A 11 -45.92 -0.51 14.28
CA ALA A 11 -45.35 0.64 13.55
C ALA A 11 -43.90 1.05 13.91
N VAL A 12 -43.30 0.54 14.99
CA VAL A 12 -41.98 1.02 15.46
C VAL A 12 -40.86 -0.01 15.34
N LEU A 13 -41.17 -1.29 15.08
CA LEU A 13 -40.16 -2.34 14.91
C LEU A 13 -39.73 -2.59 13.45
N ALA A 14 -40.41 -1.97 12.47
CA ALA A 14 -40.14 -2.19 11.04
C ALA A 14 -39.11 -1.22 10.43
N LEU A 15 -38.73 -0.14 11.12
CA LEU A 15 -37.74 0.83 10.60
C LEU A 15 -36.30 0.59 11.11
N ALA A 16 -36.11 -0.22 12.15
CA ALA A 16 -34.79 -0.52 12.71
C ALA A 16 -34.11 -1.75 12.07
N LEU A 17 -34.82 -2.53 11.25
CA LEU A 17 -34.31 -3.72 10.56
C LEU A 17 -34.00 -3.50 9.07
N ALA A 18 -34.35 -2.34 8.50
CA ALA A 18 -34.14 -2.05 7.08
C ALA A 18 -32.78 -1.40 6.77
N PHE A 19 -31.98 -1.02 7.78
CA PHE A 19 -30.67 -0.37 7.58
C PHE A 19 -29.44 -1.28 7.75
N CYS A 20 -29.63 -2.59 7.99
CA CYS A 20 -28.52 -3.54 8.17
C CYS A 20 -28.35 -4.59 7.04
N LEU A 21 -29.11 -4.54 5.94
CA LEU A 21 -29.05 -5.56 4.89
C LEU A 21 -28.91 -4.94 3.50
N SER A 22 -27.79 -4.26 3.28
CA SER A 22 -27.18 -4.17 1.95
C SER A 22 -25.65 -4.11 2.12
N ALA A 23 -25.10 -5.16 2.73
CA ALA A 23 -23.73 -5.51 2.42
C ALA A 23 -23.66 -5.66 0.89
N PRO A 24 -22.75 -4.95 0.20
CA PRO A 24 -22.66 -5.06 -1.25
C PRO A 24 -22.52 -6.53 -1.63
N ALA A 25 -23.26 -6.97 -2.65
CA ALA A 25 -23.36 -8.35 -3.14
C ALA A 25 -22.05 -8.89 -3.78
N TRP A 26 -20.90 -8.52 -3.22
CA TRP A 26 -19.61 -9.18 -3.41
C TRP A 26 -19.47 -10.31 -2.39
N ALA A 27 -20.58 -11.01 -2.11
CA ALA A 27 -20.60 -12.23 -1.34
C ALA A 27 -19.59 -13.18 -1.98
N ALA A 28 -18.67 -13.65 -1.13
CA ALA A 28 -17.59 -14.59 -1.43
C ALA A 28 -17.83 -15.38 -2.73
N LEU A 29 -17.06 -15.05 -3.77
CA LEU A 29 -16.85 -16.03 -4.84
C LEU A 29 -16.42 -17.33 -4.15
N PRO A 30 -17.11 -18.47 -4.37
CA PRO A 30 -16.72 -19.72 -3.75
C PRO A 30 -15.26 -20.01 -4.08
N CYS A 31 -14.41 -20.19 -3.06
CA CYS A 31 -13.01 -20.55 -3.25
C CYS A 31 -12.86 -21.85 -4.06
N GLU A 32 -13.90 -22.71 -4.03
CA GLU A 32 -14.02 -23.90 -4.86
C GLU A 32 -13.84 -23.64 -6.38
N LEU A 33 -14.19 -22.45 -6.88
CA LEU A 33 -13.99 -22.07 -8.30
C LEU A 33 -12.55 -21.64 -8.58
N LEU A 34 -11.83 -21.15 -7.57
CA LEU A 34 -10.47 -20.64 -7.77
C LEU A 34 -9.46 -21.78 -7.98
N LEU A 35 -9.58 -22.91 -7.29
CA LEU A 35 -8.59 -24.00 -7.40
C LEU A 35 -8.94 -25.11 -8.39
N ARG A 36 -10.24 -25.34 -8.69
CA ARG A 36 -10.66 -26.49 -9.52
C ARG A 36 -10.44 -26.32 -11.03
N ASP A 37 -10.48 -25.10 -11.55
CA ASP A 37 -10.36 -24.84 -12.99
C ASP A 37 -8.92 -24.57 -13.46
N ARG A 38 -7.93 -24.73 -12.56
CA ARG A 38 -6.54 -24.45 -12.90
C ARG A 38 -5.87 -25.67 -13.47
N VAL A 39 -5.42 -25.55 -14.72
CA VAL A 39 -4.54 -26.55 -15.34
C VAL A 39 -3.22 -26.54 -14.56
N PRO A 40 -2.86 -27.65 -13.89
CA PRO A 40 -1.61 -27.72 -13.17
C PRO A 40 -0.45 -27.44 -14.13
N VAL A 41 0.42 -26.51 -13.75
CA VAL A 41 1.58 -26.16 -14.57
C VAL A 41 2.79 -26.88 -14.01
N GLU A 42 3.50 -27.63 -14.86
CA GLU A 42 4.79 -28.22 -14.52
C GLU A 42 5.85 -27.10 -14.46
N VAL A 43 5.94 -26.45 -13.30
CA VAL A 43 6.76 -25.25 -13.12
C VAL A 43 8.24 -25.52 -13.33
N GLY A 44 8.69 -26.77 -13.16
CA GLY A 44 10.05 -27.20 -13.54
C GLY A 44 10.44 -26.86 -14.99
N LYS A 45 9.49 -26.65 -15.90
CA LYS A 45 9.76 -26.41 -17.34
C LYS A 45 9.41 -25.00 -17.82
N VAL A 46 8.65 -24.23 -17.06
CA VAL A 46 8.21 -22.88 -17.45
C VAL A 46 8.78 -21.81 -16.53
N SER A 47 8.80 -20.56 -16.99
CA SER A 47 9.15 -19.42 -16.13
C SER A 47 8.06 -19.11 -15.12
N LEU A 48 8.45 -18.64 -13.93
CA LEU A 48 7.51 -18.18 -12.90
C LEU A 48 6.69 -16.97 -13.35
N SER A 49 7.14 -16.21 -14.34
CA SER A 49 6.32 -15.12 -14.89
C SER A 49 5.07 -15.61 -15.63
N LYS A 50 5.01 -16.90 -16.01
CA LYS A 50 3.88 -17.51 -16.73
C LYS A 50 2.73 -17.95 -15.83
N ILE A 51 2.98 -18.04 -14.52
CA ILE A 51 1.98 -18.48 -13.52
C ILE A 51 1.42 -17.30 -12.71
N VAL A 52 1.85 -16.07 -12.99
CA VAL A 52 1.29 -14.87 -12.35
C VAL A 52 -0.09 -14.58 -12.94
N GLU A 53 -1.11 -14.61 -12.10
CA GLU A 53 -2.51 -14.43 -12.52
C GLU A 53 -2.88 -12.96 -12.69
N LYS A 54 -2.49 -12.10 -11.73
CA LYS A 54 -2.84 -10.68 -11.73
C LYS A 54 -1.80 -9.87 -12.51
N THR A 55 -2.12 -9.51 -13.75
CA THR A 55 -1.23 -8.71 -14.61
C THR A 55 -1.19 -7.23 -14.22
N LYS A 56 -2.26 -6.72 -13.59
CA LYS A 56 -2.40 -5.33 -13.15
C LYS A 56 -2.57 -5.20 -11.63
N PRO A 57 -1.51 -5.45 -10.83
CA PRO A 57 -1.61 -5.31 -9.38
C PRO A 57 -1.92 -3.87 -8.96
N TRP A 58 -1.59 -2.87 -9.78
CA TRP A 58 -1.92 -1.46 -9.56
C TRP A 58 -3.42 -1.11 -9.66
N ASP A 59 -4.27 -1.97 -10.22
CA ASP A 59 -5.73 -1.72 -10.24
C ASP A 59 -6.34 -1.82 -8.83
N ARG A 60 -5.72 -2.65 -7.99
CA ARG A 60 -6.08 -2.84 -6.58
C ARG A 60 -4.81 -3.17 -5.82
N MET A 61 -4.13 -2.12 -5.36
CA MET A 61 -2.90 -2.23 -4.59
C MET A 61 -3.23 -2.73 -3.19
N GLU A 62 -2.60 -3.83 -2.79
CA GLU A 62 -2.56 -4.28 -1.39
C GLU A 62 -1.47 -3.49 -0.67
N SER A 63 -1.57 -3.39 0.65
CA SER A 63 -0.47 -2.81 1.45
C SER A 63 0.79 -3.66 1.28
N ASN A 64 1.96 -3.01 1.29
CA ASN A 64 3.24 -3.73 1.15
C ASN A 64 3.53 -4.69 2.32
N SER A 65 2.86 -4.47 3.45
CA SER A 65 2.82 -5.37 4.60
C SER A 65 2.05 -6.67 4.34
N ASP A 66 1.02 -6.64 3.47
CA ASP A 66 0.16 -7.76 3.14
C ASP A 66 0.71 -8.56 1.94
N GLN A 67 1.18 -7.85 0.91
CA GLN A 67 1.79 -8.43 -0.29
C GLN A 67 2.72 -7.41 -0.95
N ARG A 68 3.97 -7.81 -1.23
CA ARG A 68 4.94 -6.89 -1.85
C ARG A 68 4.56 -6.56 -3.29
N GLN A 69 4.56 -5.27 -3.62
CA GLN A 69 4.28 -4.81 -4.98
C GLN A 69 5.46 -5.11 -5.93
N PRO A 70 5.20 -5.52 -7.19
CA PRO A 70 6.27 -5.77 -8.15
C PRO A 70 6.86 -4.47 -8.69
N LEU A 71 8.15 -4.49 -9.01
CA LEU A 71 8.81 -3.38 -9.71
C LEU A 71 8.35 -3.27 -11.17
N TYR A 72 8.18 -2.04 -11.66
CA TYR A 72 7.83 -1.75 -13.06
C TYR A 72 9.09 -1.37 -13.84
N LEU A 73 9.48 -2.26 -14.76
CA LEU A 73 10.70 -2.13 -15.57
C LEU A 73 10.45 -1.47 -16.92
N GLY A 74 9.18 -1.21 -17.26
CA GLY A 74 8.79 -0.57 -18.52
C GLY A 74 8.03 0.73 -18.27
N ALA A 75 6.88 0.90 -18.94
CA ALA A 75 5.96 1.97 -18.60
C ALA A 75 5.47 1.83 -17.15
N SER A 76 5.45 2.93 -16.41
CA SER A 76 4.91 2.99 -15.05
C SER A 76 3.39 2.76 -15.06
N PRO A 77 2.75 2.36 -13.94
CA PRO A 77 1.29 2.29 -13.84
C PRO A 77 0.59 3.56 -14.32
N ARG A 78 1.15 4.72 -13.99
CA ARG A 78 0.69 6.03 -14.47
C ARG A 78 0.76 6.14 -15.99
N ASP A 79 1.90 5.79 -16.60
CA ASP A 79 2.07 5.92 -18.04
C ASP A 79 1.13 4.97 -18.80
N LEU A 80 0.95 3.76 -18.29
CA LEU A 80 0.01 2.76 -18.82
C LEU A 80 -1.43 3.26 -18.77
N ALA A 81 -1.89 3.80 -17.63
CA ALA A 81 -3.24 4.33 -17.50
C ALA A 81 -3.50 5.62 -18.32
N LEU A 82 -2.43 6.35 -18.65
CA LEU A 82 -2.48 7.49 -19.57
C LEU A 82 -2.36 7.07 -21.05
N GLY A 83 -2.30 5.77 -21.35
CA GLY A 83 -2.16 5.26 -22.71
C GLY A 83 -0.85 5.65 -23.39
N LYS A 84 0.20 5.97 -22.62
CA LYS A 84 1.50 6.31 -23.20
C LYS A 84 2.12 5.06 -23.86
N PRO A 85 2.92 5.25 -24.92
CA PRO A 85 3.56 4.14 -25.60
C PRO A 85 4.39 3.29 -24.63
N PRO A 86 4.27 1.95 -24.68
CA PRO A 86 5.09 1.07 -23.88
C PRO A 86 6.56 1.22 -24.25
N THR A 87 7.43 1.06 -23.26
CA THR A 87 8.88 1.02 -23.51
C THR A 87 9.25 -0.24 -24.32
N SER A 88 10.24 -0.15 -25.19
CA SER A 88 10.65 -1.28 -26.04
C SER A 88 11.51 -2.32 -25.30
N ARG A 89 12.13 -1.94 -24.17
CA ARG A 89 13.04 -2.79 -23.39
C ARG A 89 12.89 -2.54 -21.89
N PRO A 90 13.03 -3.58 -21.05
CA PRO A 90 13.04 -3.41 -19.60
C PRO A 90 14.28 -2.61 -19.18
N ARG A 91 14.07 -1.56 -18.38
CA ARG A 91 15.11 -0.64 -17.90
C ARG A 91 15.45 -0.92 -16.44
N LEU A 92 16.74 -0.99 -16.13
CA LEU A 92 17.27 -1.19 -14.77
C LEU A 92 18.44 -0.26 -14.48
N TYR A 93 18.65 0.07 -13.22
CA TYR A 93 19.83 0.85 -12.80
C TYR A 93 21.11 0.02 -12.92
N ALA A 94 22.21 0.65 -13.34
CA ALA A 94 23.51 0.01 -13.48
C ALA A 94 24.00 -0.63 -12.18
N ALA A 95 23.75 0.00 -11.02
CA ALA A 95 24.09 -0.54 -9.70
C ALA A 95 23.46 -1.92 -9.43
N LEU A 96 22.25 -2.19 -9.95
CA LEU A 96 21.63 -3.51 -9.82
C LEU A 96 22.37 -4.60 -10.62
N ARG A 97 23.11 -4.24 -11.67
CA ARG A 97 23.95 -5.19 -12.41
C ARG A 97 25.11 -5.69 -11.55
N GLU A 98 25.78 -4.77 -10.87
CA GLU A 98 26.91 -5.09 -9.99
C GLU A 98 26.45 -5.92 -8.80
N LEU A 99 25.39 -5.46 -8.12
CA LEU A 99 24.76 -6.18 -7.01
C LEU A 99 24.32 -7.59 -7.43
N GLY A 100 23.58 -7.70 -8.54
CA GLY A 100 23.12 -9.00 -9.04
C GLY A 100 24.27 -9.92 -9.47
N THR A 101 25.40 -9.37 -9.91
CA THR A 101 26.62 -10.15 -10.21
C THR A 101 27.19 -10.76 -8.94
N ALA A 102 27.39 -9.94 -7.91
CA ALA A 102 27.92 -10.37 -6.63
C ALA A 102 27.01 -11.42 -5.96
N GLN A 103 25.70 -11.17 -5.92
CA GLN A 103 24.71 -12.07 -5.34
C GLN A 103 24.63 -13.42 -6.10
N ALA A 104 24.64 -13.40 -7.44
CA ALA A 104 24.62 -14.63 -8.23
C ALA A 104 25.90 -15.48 -8.04
N GLN A 105 27.07 -14.83 -7.96
CA GLN A 105 28.34 -15.52 -7.67
C GLN A 105 28.35 -16.11 -6.26
N PHE A 106 27.79 -15.39 -5.29
CA PHE A 106 27.62 -15.90 -3.94
C PHE A 106 26.75 -17.16 -3.92
N ILE A 107 25.54 -17.10 -4.47
CA ILE A 107 24.60 -18.23 -4.50
C ILE A 107 25.23 -19.43 -5.22
N ARG A 108 25.93 -19.18 -6.32
CA ARG A 108 26.71 -20.20 -7.04
C ARG A 108 27.72 -20.92 -6.13
N LYS A 109 28.47 -20.17 -5.32
CA LYS A 109 29.44 -20.73 -4.37
C LYS A 109 28.72 -21.52 -3.28
N ALA A 110 27.62 -21.01 -2.74
CA ALA A 110 26.81 -21.68 -1.72
C ALA A 110 26.22 -23.01 -2.23
N LEU A 111 25.91 -23.11 -3.53
CA LEU A 111 25.50 -24.36 -4.19
C LEU A 111 26.65 -25.36 -4.41
N GLY A 112 27.88 -25.05 -4.00
CA GLY A 112 29.05 -25.92 -4.18
C GLY A 112 29.44 -26.15 -5.65
N ALA A 113 28.99 -25.28 -6.57
CA ALA A 113 29.22 -25.50 -7.99
C ALA A 113 30.67 -25.16 -8.38
N ALA A 114 31.39 -26.14 -8.91
CA ALA A 114 32.77 -25.98 -9.37
C ALA A 114 32.89 -24.84 -10.39
N ALA A 115 33.99 -24.08 -10.36
CA ALA A 115 34.16 -22.83 -11.13
C ALA A 115 33.77 -22.94 -12.61
N GLY A 116 34.04 -24.06 -13.30
CA GLY A 116 33.68 -24.25 -14.71
C GLY A 116 32.22 -24.63 -14.99
N THR A 117 31.44 -25.05 -13.99
CA THR A 117 30.07 -25.57 -14.19
C THR A 117 29.08 -24.44 -14.46
N PRO A 118 28.52 -24.29 -15.68
CA PRO A 118 27.54 -23.24 -15.93
C PRO A 118 26.28 -23.47 -15.09
N LEU A 119 25.72 -22.39 -14.54
CA LEU A 119 24.38 -22.38 -13.95
C LEU A 119 23.55 -21.28 -14.61
N GLU A 120 22.26 -21.52 -14.69
CA GLU A 120 21.26 -20.50 -15.02
C GLU A 120 20.40 -20.26 -13.79
N PHE A 121 20.22 -19.00 -13.41
CA PHE A 121 19.32 -18.58 -12.34
C PHE A 121 18.10 -17.88 -12.94
N GLU A 122 16.91 -18.22 -12.46
CA GLU A 122 15.73 -17.40 -12.67
C GLU A 122 15.63 -16.35 -11.56
N ALA A 123 15.77 -15.08 -11.93
CA ALA A 123 15.82 -13.97 -10.98
C ALA A 123 15.18 -12.70 -11.55
N TRP A 124 14.80 -11.78 -10.66
CA TRP A 124 14.26 -10.47 -11.02
C TRP A 124 14.55 -9.43 -9.94
N PRO A 125 14.62 -8.13 -10.28
CA PRO A 125 14.81 -7.08 -9.29
C PRO A 125 13.53 -6.93 -8.45
N VAL A 126 13.73 -6.62 -7.18
CA VAL A 126 12.68 -6.46 -6.16
C VAL A 126 13.10 -5.36 -5.18
N GLN A 127 12.17 -4.93 -4.34
CA GLN A 127 12.45 -4.08 -3.18
C GLN A 127 12.33 -4.95 -1.92
N ASN A 128 13.29 -4.83 -0.99
CA ASN A 128 13.20 -5.51 0.31
C ASN A 128 12.30 -4.71 1.28
N ASP A 129 12.17 -5.20 2.52
CA ASP A 129 11.34 -4.55 3.54
C ASP A 129 11.88 -3.19 4.02
N GLU A 130 13.15 -2.89 3.75
CA GLU A 130 13.80 -1.61 4.05
C GLU A 130 13.69 -0.61 2.88
N GLY A 131 12.93 -0.95 1.83
CA GLY A 131 12.82 -0.09 0.65
C GLY A 131 14.04 -0.14 -0.28
N GLN A 132 15.03 -1.00 -0.04
CA GLN A 132 16.24 -1.10 -0.86
C GLN A 132 16.01 -2.00 -2.08
N LEU A 133 16.54 -1.58 -3.23
CA LEU A 133 16.51 -2.41 -4.45
C LEU A 133 17.51 -3.56 -4.34
N THR A 134 17.04 -4.78 -4.60
CA THR A 134 17.84 -6.02 -4.60
C THR A 134 17.34 -6.99 -5.68
N TRP A 135 17.80 -8.24 -5.67
CA TRP A 135 17.32 -9.30 -6.56
C TRP A 135 16.65 -10.43 -5.77
N ALA A 136 15.52 -10.89 -6.28
CA ALA A 136 14.99 -12.20 -5.94
C ALA A 136 15.63 -13.25 -6.84
N PHE A 137 16.22 -14.29 -6.26
CA PHE A 137 16.72 -15.48 -6.97
C PHE A 137 15.85 -16.66 -6.60
N ALA A 138 14.95 -17.07 -7.50
CA ALA A 138 13.95 -18.05 -7.16
C ALA A 138 14.44 -19.49 -7.37
N ARG A 139 15.08 -19.75 -8.51
CA ARG A 139 15.37 -21.10 -8.99
C ARG A 139 16.66 -21.13 -9.78
N TYR A 140 17.23 -22.32 -9.93
CA TYR A 140 18.44 -22.54 -10.73
C TYR A 140 18.35 -23.81 -11.56
N ARG A 141 19.21 -23.94 -12.58
CA ARG A 141 19.40 -25.17 -13.35
C ARG A 141 20.80 -25.22 -13.93
N LYS A 142 21.31 -26.43 -14.17
CA LYS A 142 22.66 -26.66 -14.70
C LYS A 142 22.74 -26.49 -16.22
N LYS A 143 21.64 -26.75 -16.94
CA LYS A 143 21.56 -26.64 -18.41
C LYS A 143 20.21 -26.05 -18.83
N PRO A 144 20.12 -25.39 -20.00
CA PRO A 144 18.87 -24.81 -20.49
C PRO A 144 17.71 -25.80 -20.67
N ALA A 145 18.01 -27.07 -20.91
CA ALA A 145 17.01 -28.13 -21.07
C ALA A 145 16.66 -28.86 -19.76
N SER A 146 17.40 -28.61 -18.68
CA SER A 146 17.12 -29.21 -17.38
C SER A 146 15.93 -28.53 -16.71
N THR A 147 15.26 -29.28 -15.83
CA THR A 147 14.22 -28.75 -14.96
C THR A 147 14.80 -27.71 -14.00
N TRP A 148 13.99 -26.71 -13.66
CA TRP A 148 14.30 -25.75 -12.62
C TRP A 148 14.25 -26.42 -11.25
N GLU A 149 15.28 -26.17 -10.45
CA GLU A 149 15.37 -26.53 -9.04
C GLU A 149 15.14 -25.28 -8.19
N TRP A 150 14.32 -25.38 -7.15
CA TRP A 150 14.08 -24.28 -6.23
C TRP A 150 15.34 -23.98 -5.40
N LEU A 151 15.66 -22.70 -5.28
CA LEU A 151 16.56 -22.25 -4.22
C LEU A 151 15.79 -22.30 -2.90
N ASP A 152 16.48 -22.53 -1.80
CA ASP A 152 15.89 -22.53 -0.47
C ASP A 152 16.80 -21.75 0.48
N ALA A 153 16.28 -20.64 0.99
CA ALA A 153 17.01 -19.79 1.92
C ALA A 153 17.39 -20.54 3.21
N ASP A 154 16.57 -21.51 3.63
CA ASP A 154 16.81 -22.28 4.85
C ASP A 154 17.91 -23.34 4.65
N ALA A 155 18.23 -23.69 3.40
CA ALA A 155 19.26 -24.67 3.03
C ALA A 155 20.59 -24.04 2.60
N LEU A 156 20.59 -22.73 2.32
CA LEU A 156 21.77 -22.00 1.90
C LEU A 156 22.23 -21.08 3.02
N GLU A 157 23.47 -21.24 3.47
CA GLU A 157 24.11 -20.26 4.34
C GLU A 157 24.30 -18.96 3.55
N LEU A 158 23.34 -18.05 3.66
CA LEU A 158 23.43 -16.71 3.09
C LEU A 158 24.32 -15.84 3.97
N PRO A 159 25.06 -14.88 3.39
CA PRO A 159 25.77 -13.94 4.23
C PRO A 159 24.73 -13.04 4.88
N ASP A 160 24.97 -12.68 6.13
CA ASP A 160 24.22 -11.56 6.72
C ASP A 160 24.35 -10.34 5.80
N ALA A 161 23.29 -9.55 5.72
CA ALA A 161 23.37 -8.27 5.02
C ALA A 161 24.55 -7.50 5.62
N LYS A 162 25.56 -7.20 4.79
CA LYS A 162 26.62 -6.28 5.20
C LYS A 162 26.01 -4.89 5.25
N GLU A 163 26.45 -4.05 6.18
CA GLU A 163 25.98 -2.65 6.26
C GLU A 163 25.99 -2.01 4.86
N GLY A 164 24.81 -1.55 4.43
CA GLY A 164 24.61 -0.86 3.15
C GLY A 164 24.55 -1.75 1.89
N ILE A 165 24.69 -3.08 1.97
CA ILE A 165 24.54 -3.98 0.82
C ILE A 165 23.35 -4.92 1.05
N PRO A 166 22.23 -4.75 0.31
CA PRO A 166 21.06 -5.59 0.51
C PRO A 166 21.33 -7.05 0.14
N ALA A 167 20.88 -7.97 0.99
CA ALA A 167 20.91 -9.40 0.71
C ALA A 167 19.99 -9.77 -0.47
N PRO A 168 20.28 -10.86 -1.21
CA PRO A 168 19.34 -11.38 -2.19
C PRO A 168 18.13 -11.99 -1.49
N ILE A 169 16.95 -11.89 -2.10
CA ILE A 169 15.76 -12.58 -1.62
C ILE A 169 15.71 -13.99 -2.22
N LEU A 170 15.77 -15.00 -1.36
CA LEU A 170 15.60 -16.41 -1.74
C LEU A 170 14.23 -16.94 -1.27
N PRO A 171 13.68 -17.97 -1.93
CA PRO A 171 12.45 -18.59 -1.48
C PRO A 171 12.65 -19.23 -0.12
N ARG A 172 11.69 -19.06 0.77
CA ARG A 172 11.61 -19.84 2.02
C ARG A 172 10.53 -20.89 1.92
N THR A 173 10.81 -22.07 2.44
CA THR A 173 9.87 -23.20 2.36
C THR A 173 8.96 -23.23 3.57
N LYS A 174 7.66 -23.41 3.29
CA LYS A 174 6.65 -23.64 4.32
C LYS A 174 5.79 -24.84 3.93
N LYS A 175 5.47 -25.68 4.91
CA LYS A 175 4.69 -26.91 4.71
C LYS A 175 3.36 -26.80 5.43
N THR A 176 2.24 -26.97 4.74
CA THR A 176 0.91 -26.77 5.36
C THR A 176 0.60 -27.80 6.46
N TRP A 177 1.22 -28.98 6.43
CA TRP A 177 1.07 -29.99 7.49
C TRP A 177 1.99 -29.77 8.70
N VAL A 178 2.93 -28.82 8.63
CA VAL A 178 3.76 -28.45 9.78
C VAL A 178 3.07 -27.32 10.54
N LYS A 179 2.58 -27.61 11.75
CA LYS A 179 1.80 -26.67 12.58
C LYS A 179 2.42 -25.26 12.70
N LYS A 180 3.74 -25.17 12.86
CA LYS A 180 4.47 -23.89 12.94
C LYS A 180 4.39 -23.10 11.62
N ASP A 181 4.57 -23.78 10.50
CA ASP A 181 4.53 -23.18 9.17
C ASP A 181 3.10 -22.80 8.78
N PHE A 182 2.12 -23.66 9.02
CA PHE A 182 0.71 -23.36 8.82
C PHE A 182 0.32 -22.09 9.59
N LYS A 183 0.71 -22.01 10.86
CA LYS A 183 0.51 -20.80 11.65
C LYS A 183 1.19 -19.59 10.99
N ALA A 184 2.46 -19.68 10.57
CA ALA A 184 3.16 -18.56 9.95
C ALA A 184 2.51 -18.10 8.63
N LEU A 185 1.97 -19.02 7.83
CA LEU A 185 1.31 -18.73 6.56
C LEU A 185 0.01 -17.93 6.73
N PHE A 186 -0.77 -18.26 7.77
CA PHE A 186 -2.14 -17.75 7.93
C PHE A 186 -2.35 -16.88 9.18
N THR A 187 -1.28 -16.54 9.90
CA THR A 187 -1.40 -15.63 11.05
C THR A 187 -1.52 -14.19 10.56
N ASP A 188 -2.58 -13.53 11.02
CA ASP A 188 -2.77 -12.11 10.87
C ASP A 188 -1.67 -11.30 11.59
N VAL A 189 -1.17 -10.22 10.99
CA VAL A 189 -0.13 -9.34 11.57
C VAL A 189 -0.42 -8.94 13.02
N LEU A 190 -1.67 -8.68 13.40
CA LEU A 190 -2.02 -8.27 14.77
C LEU A 190 -1.94 -9.41 15.79
N LYS A 191 -1.95 -10.65 15.30
CA LYS A 191 -1.81 -11.87 16.11
C LYS A 191 -0.35 -12.35 16.17
N MET A 192 0.56 -11.72 15.43
CA MET A 192 1.98 -12.06 15.47
C MET A 192 2.64 -11.55 16.76
N LYS A 193 3.70 -12.26 17.18
CA LYS A 193 4.53 -11.86 18.34
C LYS A 193 5.55 -10.77 17.99
N ASP A 194 5.89 -10.65 16.72
CA ASP A 194 6.74 -9.57 16.22
C ASP A 194 5.86 -8.35 15.93
N LEU A 195 6.34 -7.17 16.31
CA LEU A 195 5.65 -5.91 16.03
C LEU A 195 5.55 -5.67 14.52
N TYR A 196 6.58 -6.07 13.77
CA TYR A 196 6.72 -5.84 12.33
C TYR A 196 6.57 -7.13 11.51
N GLY A 197 6.05 -8.20 12.12
CA GLY A 197 5.85 -9.48 11.46
C GLY A 197 4.85 -9.35 10.28
N LYS A 198 5.25 -9.81 9.09
CA LYS A 198 4.42 -9.76 7.89
C LYS A 198 3.72 -11.10 7.61
N PRO A 199 2.43 -11.11 7.21
CA PRO A 199 1.79 -12.31 6.66
C PRO A 199 2.58 -12.83 5.46
N LEU A 200 2.60 -14.17 5.31
CA LEU A 200 3.35 -14.81 4.23
C LEU A 200 2.45 -15.25 3.06
N PHE A 201 1.13 -15.22 3.26
CA PHE A 201 0.13 -15.71 2.31
C PHE A 201 0.22 -15.03 0.93
N GLY A 202 0.27 -13.69 0.89
CA GLY A 202 0.30 -12.94 -0.37
C GLY A 202 1.57 -13.17 -1.17
N ASP A 203 2.67 -13.55 -0.53
CA ASP A 203 3.97 -13.79 -1.18
C ASP A 203 4.23 -15.28 -1.47
N ALA A 204 3.21 -16.13 -1.41
CA ALA A 204 3.35 -17.58 -1.55
C ALA A 204 3.13 -18.07 -2.99
N VAL A 205 4.02 -18.95 -3.45
CA VAL A 205 3.76 -19.89 -4.55
C VAL A 205 3.38 -21.25 -3.95
N TRP A 206 2.15 -21.69 -4.19
CA TRP A 206 1.55 -22.90 -3.64
C TRP A 206 1.69 -24.08 -4.59
N MET A 207 2.26 -25.17 -4.10
CA MET A 207 2.52 -26.39 -4.85
C MET A 207 2.00 -27.62 -4.12
N THR A 208 1.62 -28.64 -4.87
CA THR A 208 1.39 -29.98 -4.34
C THR A 208 2.71 -30.56 -3.79
N ALA A 209 2.65 -31.23 -2.63
CA ALA A 209 3.85 -31.77 -1.99
C ALA A 209 4.45 -32.97 -2.73
N ASP A 210 3.63 -33.74 -3.45
CA ASP A 210 3.99 -34.99 -4.11
C ASP A 210 4.53 -34.76 -5.54
N THR A 211 3.87 -33.89 -6.29
CA THR A 211 4.11 -33.67 -7.73
C THR A 211 4.81 -32.35 -8.02
N ASN A 212 4.98 -31.47 -7.03
CA ASN A 212 5.52 -30.11 -7.18
C ASN A 212 4.78 -29.29 -8.27
N GLN A 213 3.51 -29.60 -8.51
CA GLN A 213 2.69 -28.85 -9.45
C GLN A 213 2.23 -27.57 -8.76
N VAL A 214 2.38 -26.41 -9.42
CA VAL A 214 1.82 -25.16 -8.89
C VAL A 214 0.31 -25.16 -9.09
N ILE A 215 -0.40 -24.92 -8.00
CA ILE A 215 -1.85 -24.76 -7.98
C ILE A 215 -2.25 -23.28 -7.87
N ALA A 216 -1.41 -22.45 -7.25
CA ALA A 216 -1.67 -21.04 -7.06
C ALA A 216 -0.39 -20.25 -6.81
N ALA A 217 -0.37 -18.96 -7.13
CA ALA A 217 0.78 -18.11 -6.86
C ALA A 217 0.36 -16.66 -6.60
N TRP A 218 0.92 -16.06 -5.55
CA TRP A 218 0.73 -14.66 -5.18
C TRP A 218 -0.74 -14.26 -5.09
N LEU A 219 -1.50 -15.07 -4.34
CA LEU A 219 -2.93 -14.87 -4.17
C LEU A 219 -3.21 -13.54 -3.44
N PRO A 220 -4.28 -12.82 -3.83
CA PRO A 220 -4.76 -11.67 -3.07
C PRO A 220 -5.10 -12.04 -1.62
N VAL A 221 -4.76 -11.19 -0.66
CA VAL A 221 -4.93 -11.44 0.77
C VAL A 221 -6.40 -11.58 1.18
N GLU A 222 -7.34 -11.01 0.42
CA GLU A 222 -8.78 -11.27 0.63
C GLU A 222 -9.17 -12.76 0.54
N LEU A 223 -8.37 -13.60 -0.13
CA LEU A 223 -8.62 -15.03 -0.26
C LEU A 223 -8.08 -15.84 0.91
N LEU A 224 -7.36 -15.23 1.85
CA LEU A 224 -6.63 -15.91 2.92
C LEU A 224 -7.52 -16.85 3.74
N GLU A 225 -8.64 -16.34 4.28
CA GLU A 225 -9.50 -17.14 5.16
C GLU A 225 -10.22 -18.26 4.40
N ALA A 226 -10.61 -18.02 3.15
CA ALA A 226 -11.25 -19.03 2.31
C ALA A 226 -10.28 -20.15 1.94
N PHE A 227 -9.06 -19.78 1.51
CA PHE A 227 -7.99 -20.72 1.19
C PHE A 227 -7.56 -21.54 2.41
N LYS A 228 -7.45 -20.89 3.58
CA LYS A 228 -7.16 -21.57 4.85
C LYS A 228 -8.24 -22.59 5.20
N SER A 229 -9.52 -22.20 5.11
CA SER A 229 -10.66 -23.09 5.41
C SER A 229 -10.68 -24.32 4.50
N GLU A 230 -10.34 -24.15 3.22
CA GLU A 230 -10.25 -25.25 2.26
C GLU A 230 -9.14 -26.25 2.63
N LEU A 231 -7.97 -25.77 3.06
CA LEU A 231 -6.89 -26.64 3.51
C LEU A 231 -7.22 -27.38 4.81
N GLU A 232 -7.93 -26.73 5.73
CA GLU A 232 -8.40 -27.37 6.97
C GLU A 232 -9.46 -28.44 6.67
N ALA A 233 -10.31 -28.23 5.65
CA ALA A 233 -11.30 -29.21 5.21
C ALA A 233 -10.69 -30.40 4.43
N ASN A 234 -9.51 -30.24 3.84
CA ASN A 234 -8.78 -31.30 3.14
C ASN A 234 -7.42 -31.59 3.82
N PRO A 235 -7.41 -32.29 4.96
CA PRO A 235 -6.18 -32.53 5.72
C PRO A 235 -5.13 -33.37 4.96
N ASN A 236 -5.54 -34.12 3.93
CA ASN A 236 -4.62 -34.88 3.07
C ASN A 236 -4.06 -34.05 1.91
N GLY A 237 -4.60 -32.84 1.68
CA GLY A 237 -4.14 -31.87 0.69
C GLY A 237 -2.85 -31.17 1.10
N HIS A 238 -1.77 -31.93 1.21
CA HIS A 238 -0.47 -31.40 1.60
C HIS A 238 0.10 -30.47 0.54
N LEU A 239 0.29 -29.21 0.90
CA LEU A 239 0.90 -28.20 0.04
C LEU A 239 2.24 -27.72 0.59
N VAL A 240 3.16 -27.47 -0.34
CA VAL A 240 4.40 -26.74 -0.11
C VAL A 240 4.22 -25.33 -0.63
N SER A 241 4.57 -24.35 0.20
CA SER A 241 4.60 -22.94 -0.18
C SER A 241 6.04 -22.45 -0.28
N ARG A 242 6.34 -21.70 -1.34
CA ARG A 242 7.61 -20.98 -1.53
C ARG A 242 7.34 -19.48 -1.37
N ILE A 243 7.87 -18.90 -0.29
CA ILE A 243 7.64 -17.50 0.07
C ILE A 243 8.67 -16.62 -0.63
N LEU A 244 8.21 -15.73 -1.50
CA LEU A 244 9.02 -15.02 -2.49
C LEU A 244 8.20 -13.87 -3.11
N PRO A 245 8.73 -12.65 -3.28
CA PRO A 245 8.00 -11.55 -3.92
C PRO A 245 7.58 -11.86 -5.36
N GLN A 246 6.56 -11.17 -5.87
CA GLN A 246 6.12 -11.36 -7.26
C GLN A 246 7.20 -10.99 -8.29
N PRO A 247 7.19 -11.61 -9.49
CA PRO A 247 7.99 -11.17 -10.64
C PRO A 247 7.77 -9.69 -10.97
N ALA A 248 8.80 -9.02 -11.47
CA ALA A 248 8.68 -7.66 -11.97
C ALA A 248 7.68 -7.55 -13.14
N ARG A 249 7.26 -6.33 -13.50
CA ARG A 249 6.36 -6.06 -14.64
C ARG A 249 7.10 -5.30 -15.75
N PHE A 250 7.01 -5.78 -16.98
CA PHE A 250 7.44 -5.08 -18.18
C PHE A 250 6.22 -4.76 -19.05
N ASN A 251 5.79 -3.49 -19.00
CA ASN A 251 4.54 -3.03 -19.65
C ASN A 251 3.35 -3.93 -19.28
N GLU A 252 3.03 -4.03 -17.99
CA GLU A 252 2.01 -4.91 -17.39
C GLU A 252 2.29 -6.42 -17.43
N LYS A 253 3.17 -6.88 -18.33
CA LYS A 253 3.46 -8.31 -18.44
C LYS A 253 4.45 -8.73 -17.35
N PRO A 254 4.14 -9.75 -16.54
CA PRO A 254 5.11 -10.32 -15.62
C PRO A 254 6.37 -10.77 -16.36
N ILE A 255 7.53 -10.49 -15.79
CA ILE A 255 8.83 -10.82 -16.36
C ILE A 255 9.79 -11.31 -15.28
N THR A 256 10.49 -12.39 -15.60
CA THR A 256 11.72 -12.80 -14.91
C THR A 256 12.88 -12.80 -15.92
N PHE A 257 14.09 -12.88 -15.39
CA PHE A 257 15.32 -12.96 -16.18
C PHE A 257 16.03 -14.27 -15.91
N VAL A 258 16.70 -14.79 -16.94
CA VAL A 258 17.62 -15.92 -16.80
C VAL A 258 19.05 -15.38 -16.81
N LEU A 259 19.69 -15.41 -15.65
CA LEU A 259 21.06 -14.96 -15.45
C LEU A 259 21.97 -16.18 -15.61
N LYS A 260 22.96 -16.10 -16.50
CA LYS A 260 23.90 -17.21 -16.71
C LYS A 260 25.17 -16.94 -15.94
N THR A 261 25.60 -17.86 -15.11
CA THR A 261 26.85 -17.77 -14.37
C THR A 261 27.78 -18.92 -14.72
N ASP A 262 29.07 -18.62 -14.78
CA ASP A 262 30.16 -19.58 -14.89
C ASP A 262 31.40 -18.97 -14.21
N GLY A 263 32.56 -19.63 -14.32
CA GLY A 263 33.80 -19.18 -13.69
C GLY A 263 34.34 -17.86 -14.23
N ARG A 264 33.79 -17.35 -15.34
CA ARG A 264 34.18 -16.07 -15.95
C ARG A 264 33.29 -14.92 -15.51
N GLY A 265 32.18 -15.18 -14.80
CA GLY A 265 31.30 -14.15 -14.25
C GLY A 265 29.82 -14.41 -14.49
N VAL A 266 29.05 -13.32 -14.54
CA VAL A 266 27.59 -13.34 -14.70
C VAL A 266 27.19 -12.62 -15.98
N ARG A 267 26.38 -13.29 -16.80
CA ARG A 267 25.84 -12.78 -18.05
C ARG A 267 24.34 -12.54 -17.91
N PHE A 268 23.96 -11.27 -17.98
CA PHE A 268 22.58 -10.82 -17.99
C PHE A 268 21.96 -10.90 -19.40
N PRO A 269 20.63 -11.04 -19.52
CA PRO A 269 19.97 -10.99 -20.81
C PRO A 269 20.24 -9.69 -21.57
N ARG A 270 20.66 -9.80 -22.84
CA ARG A 270 20.95 -8.64 -23.70
C ARG A 270 19.78 -7.67 -23.90
N LYS A 271 18.54 -8.11 -23.61
CA LYS A 271 17.33 -7.29 -23.71
C LYS A 271 17.21 -6.22 -22.62
N ILE A 272 17.89 -6.38 -21.49
CA ILE A 272 17.89 -5.37 -20.42
C ILE A 272 18.59 -4.11 -20.92
N GLN A 273 17.99 -2.95 -20.69
CA GLN A 273 18.63 -1.67 -20.86
C GLN A 273 19.12 -1.19 -19.49
N TRP A 274 20.44 -1.12 -19.34
CA TRP A 274 21.05 -0.52 -18.15
C TRP A 274 21.03 0.99 -18.29
N ALA A 275 20.54 1.66 -17.27
CA ALA A 275 20.55 3.10 -17.17
C ALA A 275 21.37 3.51 -15.97
N GLU A 276 22.08 4.62 -16.10
CA GLU A 276 22.61 5.29 -14.94
C GLU A 276 21.45 5.74 -14.04
N PRO A 277 21.68 5.83 -12.72
CA PRO A 277 20.77 6.54 -11.84
C PRO A 277 20.45 7.87 -12.51
N HIS A 278 19.17 8.22 -12.55
CA HIS A 278 18.85 9.61 -12.82
C HIS A 278 19.38 10.38 -11.62
N VAL A 279 20.62 10.85 -11.70
CA VAL A 279 21.02 12.01 -10.91
C VAL A 279 20.01 13.04 -11.34
N LEU A 280 19.10 13.41 -10.43
CA LEU A 280 18.34 14.64 -10.60
C LEU A 280 19.44 15.67 -10.83
N LYS A 281 19.70 16.02 -12.10
CA LYS A 281 20.54 17.18 -12.40
C LYS A 281 19.93 18.24 -11.55
N ASP A 282 20.73 18.78 -10.61
CA ASP A 282 20.26 19.80 -9.68
C ASP A 282 19.34 20.67 -10.49
N VAL A 283 18.03 20.54 -10.23
CA VAL A 283 17.08 21.42 -10.87
C VAL A 283 17.40 22.70 -10.13
N THR A 284 18.37 23.43 -10.65
CA THR A 284 18.53 24.83 -10.34
C THR A 284 17.22 25.38 -10.83
N LEU A 285 16.24 25.41 -9.94
CA LEU A 285 15.14 26.33 -10.02
C LEU A 285 15.88 27.65 -10.05
N SER A 286 16.22 28.10 -11.27
CA SER A 286 16.59 29.48 -11.48
C SER A 286 15.47 30.20 -10.78
N PRO A 287 15.74 31.04 -9.77
CA PRO A 287 14.72 31.94 -9.29
C PRO A 287 14.43 32.81 -10.52
N ALA A 288 13.52 32.35 -11.37
CA ALA A 288 12.70 33.25 -12.15
C ALA A 288 12.30 34.30 -11.14
N ALA A 289 12.52 35.57 -11.46
CA ALA A 289 12.20 36.68 -10.59
C ALA A 289 10.72 36.59 -10.23
N THR A 290 10.41 35.80 -9.21
CA THR A 290 9.08 35.52 -8.74
C THR A 290 8.89 36.51 -7.63
N THR A 291 7.94 37.42 -7.84
CA THR A 291 7.44 38.24 -6.76
C THR A 291 7.07 37.31 -5.61
N GLN A 292 7.73 37.49 -4.46
CA GLN A 292 7.45 36.73 -3.26
C GLN A 292 5.96 36.87 -2.93
N VAL A 293 5.21 35.78 -3.01
CA VAL A 293 3.75 35.79 -2.79
C VAL A 293 3.44 35.89 -1.29
N VAL A 294 4.24 35.24 -0.45
CA VAL A 294 4.11 35.29 1.01
C VAL A 294 5.08 36.32 1.58
N THR A 295 4.58 37.51 1.89
CA THR A 295 5.40 38.63 2.40
C THR A 295 5.32 38.79 3.92
N ARG A 296 4.36 38.12 4.58
CA ARG A 296 4.14 38.19 6.03
C ARG A 296 3.61 36.86 6.55
N TRP A 297 3.97 36.55 7.79
CA TRP A 297 3.44 35.43 8.55
C TRP A 297 2.49 35.93 9.65
N PRO A 298 1.50 35.14 10.08
CA PRO A 298 0.71 35.43 11.26
C PRO A 298 1.62 35.68 12.48
N ARG A 299 1.30 36.70 13.30
CA ARG A 299 2.15 37.05 14.47
C ARG A 299 2.25 35.92 15.50
N ASN A 300 1.25 35.05 15.55
CA ASN A 300 1.16 33.90 16.46
C ASN A 300 1.55 32.58 15.78
N PHE A 301 2.25 32.60 14.65
CA PHE A 301 2.55 31.40 13.86
C PHE A 301 3.17 30.28 14.72
N ASP A 302 4.27 30.56 15.42
CA ASP A 302 4.98 29.56 16.23
C ASP A 302 4.08 28.98 17.33
N ALA A 303 3.35 29.84 18.03
CA ALA A 303 2.44 29.42 19.09
C ALA A 303 1.27 28.58 18.56
N ALA A 304 0.73 28.92 17.37
CA ALA A 304 -0.34 28.17 16.73
C ALA A 304 0.14 26.82 16.19
N TYR A 305 1.34 26.78 15.61
CA TYR A 305 2.00 25.55 15.16
C TYR A 305 2.26 24.60 16.32
N GLU A 306 2.86 25.10 17.41
CA GLU A 306 3.13 24.29 18.59
C GLU A 306 1.83 23.80 19.26
N HIS A 307 0.79 24.63 19.31
CA HIS A 307 -0.51 24.21 19.80
C HIS A 307 -1.14 23.12 18.94
N ASP A 308 -1.05 23.23 17.61
CA ASP A 308 -1.52 22.18 16.69
C ASP A 308 -0.83 20.85 17.00
N ILE A 309 0.50 20.83 17.16
CA ILE A 309 1.24 19.60 17.53
C ILE A 309 0.74 19.04 18.86
N ARG A 310 0.59 19.87 19.91
CA ARG A 310 0.12 19.38 21.22
C ARG A 310 -1.29 18.80 21.18
N VAL A 311 -2.18 19.36 20.37
CA VAL A 311 -3.54 18.85 20.18
C VAL A 311 -3.51 17.54 19.38
N LEU A 312 -2.84 17.52 18.23
CA LEU A 312 -2.78 16.37 17.32
C LEU A 312 -2.08 15.17 17.98
N SER A 313 -1.05 15.42 18.80
CA SER A 313 -0.32 14.37 19.53
C SER A 313 -1.08 13.82 20.74
N GLY A 314 -2.27 14.36 21.01
CA GLY A 314 -3.04 13.97 22.18
C GLY A 314 -2.46 14.44 23.50
N ARG A 315 -1.54 15.41 23.51
CA ARG A 315 -1.07 16.04 24.75
C ARG A 315 -2.18 16.91 25.33
N GLU A 316 -2.80 17.71 24.48
CA GLU A 316 -3.96 18.56 24.76
C GLU A 316 -5.25 17.95 24.17
N THR A 317 -6.40 18.49 24.60
CA THR A 317 -7.71 18.11 24.06
C THR A 317 -8.02 19.00 22.85
N ALA A 318 -8.37 18.39 21.71
CA ALA A 318 -8.86 19.10 20.55
C ALA A 318 -10.22 19.73 20.83
N ASP A 319 -10.34 21.03 20.62
CA ASP A 319 -11.62 21.75 20.57
C ASP A 319 -12.01 21.97 19.11
N PHE A 320 -13.12 21.38 18.70
CA PHE A 320 -13.58 21.40 17.31
C PHE A 320 -14.24 22.75 17.03
N PRO A 321 -13.67 23.57 16.12
CA PRO A 321 -14.01 25.01 16.07
C PRO A 321 -15.42 25.31 15.56
N ARG A 322 -16.12 24.35 14.96
CA ARG A 322 -17.50 24.53 14.47
C ARG A 322 -18.51 23.75 15.31
N SER A 323 -18.21 22.51 15.68
CA SER A 323 -19.13 21.67 16.45
C SER A 323 -19.03 21.87 17.97
N GLY A 324 -17.93 22.45 18.47
CA GLY A 324 -17.63 22.56 19.90
C GLY A 324 -17.34 21.21 20.57
N ARG A 325 -17.22 20.13 19.78
CA ARG A 325 -16.86 18.81 20.28
C ARG A 325 -15.46 18.85 20.88
N LYS A 326 -15.23 18.06 21.94
CA LYS A 326 -13.92 17.95 22.59
C LYS A 326 -13.43 16.51 22.53
N VAL A 327 -12.26 16.28 21.95
CA VAL A 327 -11.68 14.92 21.81
C VAL A 327 -10.19 14.96 22.17
N LYS A 328 -9.71 13.98 22.92
CA LYS A 328 -8.29 13.75 23.12
C LYS A 328 -7.86 12.58 22.25
N PHE A 329 -7.02 12.83 21.24
CA PHE A 329 -6.54 11.79 20.33
C PHE A 329 -5.53 10.89 21.05
N LYS A 330 -5.73 9.58 21.01
CA LYS A 330 -4.90 8.58 21.69
C LYS A 330 -4.71 7.31 20.86
N ARG A 331 -5.67 7.01 19.98
CA ARG A 331 -5.65 5.82 19.13
C ARG A 331 -5.61 6.27 17.69
N LYS A 332 -4.42 6.52 17.18
CA LYS A 332 -4.20 7.00 15.81
C LYS A 332 -3.60 5.92 14.91
N ASN A 333 -3.58 4.65 15.31
CA ASN A 333 -3.14 3.59 14.41
C ASN A 333 -4.30 3.10 13.53
N SER A 334 -4.04 2.97 12.23
CA SER A 334 -5.03 2.63 11.19
C SER A 334 -5.71 1.28 11.36
N VAL A 335 -5.09 0.32 12.05
CA VAL A 335 -5.62 -1.05 12.19
C VAL A 335 -6.48 -1.27 13.43
N ASP A 336 -6.44 -0.37 14.43
CA ASP A 336 -7.30 -0.49 15.63
C ASP A 336 -8.75 -0.17 15.21
N VAL A 337 -9.67 -1.13 15.41
CA VAL A 337 -11.11 -0.93 15.12
C VAL A 337 -11.74 0.20 15.95
N ARG A 338 -11.05 0.64 17.02
CA ARG A 338 -11.44 1.77 17.89
C ARG A 338 -10.50 2.96 17.72
N ASN A 339 -9.83 3.07 16.58
CA ASN A 339 -9.04 4.25 16.25
C ASN A 339 -9.91 5.52 16.19
N GLN A 340 -9.26 6.67 16.24
CA GLN A 340 -9.85 8.01 16.22
C GLN A 340 -9.50 8.75 14.93
N LEU A 341 -9.18 8.04 13.84
CA LEU A 341 -8.77 8.69 12.59
C LEU A 341 -9.91 9.46 11.95
N GLU A 342 -11.15 8.95 11.97
CA GLU A 342 -12.30 9.74 11.50
C GLU A 342 -12.54 10.99 12.37
N ASP A 343 -12.35 10.89 13.70
CA ASP A 343 -12.44 12.06 14.58
C ASP A 343 -11.37 13.11 14.23
N LEU A 344 -10.15 12.65 13.93
CA LEU A 344 -9.05 13.51 13.52
C LEU A 344 -9.31 14.17 12.17
N VAL A 345 -9.85 13.43 11.20
CA VAL A 345 -10.25 13.98 9.90
C VAL A 345 -11.39 14.99 10.06
N ASP A 346 -12.38 14.72 10.91
CA ASP A 346 -13.44 15.68 11.23
C ASP A 346 -12.86 16.96 11.83
N TYR A 347 -11.88 16.85 12.73
CA TYR A 347 -11.20 17.98 13.34
C TYR A 347 -10.51 18.83 12.28
N LEU A 348 -9.68 18.21 11.44
CA LEU A 348 -8.97 18.89 10.35
C LEU A 348 -9.94 19.56 9.36
N GLU A 349 -11.03 18.88 9.01
CA GLU A 349 -12.06 19.41 8.13
C GLU A 349 -12.73 20.67 8.71
N GLU A 350 -13.01 20.69 10.02
CA GLU A 350 -13.51 21.88 10.71
C GLU A 350 -12.48 23.00 10.77
N ARG A 351 -11.20 22.68 11.02
CA ARG A 351 -10.09 23.66 11.00
C ARG A 351 -9.97 24.33 9.63
N TYR A 352 -9.96 23.57 8.54
CA TYR A 352 -9.92 24.13 7.18
C TYR A 352 -11.16 24.96 6.85
N ARG A 353 -12.34 24.52 7.26
CA ARG A 353 -13.58 25.30 7.07
C ARG A 353 -13.57 26.62 7.82
N GLN A 354 -13.02 26.66 9.03
CA GLN A 354 -12.84 27.91 9.79
C GLN A 354 -11.95 28.91 9.03
N LEU A 355 -10.98 28.42 8.25
CA LEU A 355 -10.13 29.23 7.38
C LEU A 355 -10.80 29.63 6.06
N GLY A 356 -11.98 29.11 5.74
CA GLY A 356 -12.66 29.28 4.45
C GLY A 356 -12.10 28.38 3.34
N VAL A 357 -11.31 27.36 3.69
CA VAL A 357 -10.69 26.44 2.73
C VAL A 357 -11.62 25.26 2.44
N ARG A 358 -11.82 24.95 1.16
CA ARG A 358 -12.63 23.82 0.73
C ARG A 358 -11.89 22.50 0.97
N THR A 359 -12.61 21.49 1.45
CA THR A 359 -12.08 20.14 1.64
C THR A 359 -12.82 19.09 0.80
N VAL A 360 -12.15 17.98 0.51
CA VAL A 360 -12.70 16.76 -0.11
C VAL A 360 -12.18 15.57 0.69
N ARG A 361 -13.08 14.70 1.16
CA ARG A 361 -12.71 13.49 1.89
C ARG A 361 -12.79 12.26 0.99
N GLN A 362 -11.74 11.44 0.95
CA GLN A 362 -11.74 10.13 0.31
C GLN A 362 -11.93 8.99 1.31
N ARG A 363 -13.15 8.46 1.42
CA ARG A 363 -13.47 7.31 2.30
C ARG A 363 -13.20 5.97 1.63
N PHE A 364 -12.65 5.02 2.38
CA PHE A 364 -12.48 3.63 1.97
C PHE A 364 -12.43 2.71 3.20
N LEU A 365 -12.48 1.39 2.97
CA LEU A 365 -12.38 0.38 4.01
C LEU A 365 -11.06 -0.37 3.85
N TRP A 366 -10.40 -0.65 4.96
CA TRP A 366 -9.31 -1.61 5.02
C TRP A 366 -9.49 -2.50 6.23
N ARG A 367 -9.56 -3.82 5.99
CA ARG A 367 -9.84 -4.83 7.02
C ARG A 367 -11.09 -4.52 7.84
N ASN A 368 -12.12 -4.01 7.15
CA ASN A 368 -13.39 -3.54 7.72
C ASN A 368 -13.27 -2.35 8.69
N VAL A 369 -12.12 -1.68 8.72
CA VAL A 369 -11.91 -0.43 9.45
C VAL A 369 -12.08 0.75 8.48
N PRO A 370 -12.95 1.72 8.78
CA PRO A 370 -13.06 2.96 8.01
C PRO A 370 -11.75 3.75 8.01
N GLN A 371 -11.37 4.22 6.82
CA GLN A 371 -10.22 5.09 6.59
C GLN A 371 -10.66 6.28 5.74
N SER A 372 -9.96 7.40 5.89
CA SER A 372 -10.25 8.63 5.15
C SER A 372 -9.01 9.44 4.87
N ASN A 373 -8.72 9.65 3.59
CA ASN A 373 -7.83 10.75 3.21
C ASN A 373 -8.62 12.07 3.20
N LEU A 374 -7.97 13.19 3.51
CA LEU A 374 -8.56 14.53 3.43
C LEU A 374 -7.71 15.42 2.54
N VAL A 375 -8.32 16.05 1.53
CA VAL A 375 -7.66 17.01 0.64
C VAL A 375 -8.27 18.40 0.87
N ALA A 376 -7.49 19.33 1.41
CA ALA A 376 -7.81 20.75 1.45
C ALA A 376 -7.25 21.46 0.21
N ILE A 377 -8.07 22.31 -0.41
CA ILE A 377 -7.79 22.83 -1.75
C ILE A 377 -7.69 24.36 -1.71
N ILE A 378 -6.50 24.87 -1.98
CA ILE A 378 -6.27 26.28 -2.29
C ILE A 378 -6.47 26.43 -3.80
N PRO A 379 -7.47 27.20 -4.26
CA PRO A 379 -7.81 27.27 -5.67
C PRO A 379 -6.77 28.05 -6.47
N GLY A 380 -6.36 27.49 -7.60
CA GLY A 380 -5.57 28.20 -8.59
C GLY A 380 -6.41 28.97 -9.61
N SER A 381 -5.78 29.85 -10.37
CA SER A 381 -6.40 30.63 -11.44
C SER A 381 -6.68 29.78 -12.69
N LEU A 382 -5.82 28.82 -13.03
CA LEU A 382 -6.03 27.91 -14.16
C LEU A 382 -7.14 26.88 -13.86
N LYS A 383 -7.94 26.56 -14.88
CA LYS A 383 -9.09 25.63 -14.77
C LYS A 383 -8.95 24.48 -15.78
N GLY A 384 -9.74 23.42 -15.57
CA GLY A 384 -9.82 22.29 -16.50
C GLY A 384 -8.50 21.54 -16.64
N ALA A 385 -8.17 21.11 -17.85
CA ALA A 385 -6.96 20.34 -18.15
C ALA A 385 -5.65 21.16 -18.03
N ALA A 386 -5.74 22.49 -18.08
CA ALA A 386 -4.59 23.37 -17.89
C ALA A 386 -4.14 23.44 -16.42
N ASN A 387 -5.04 23.15 -15.49
CA ASN A 387 -4.69 23.05 -14.08
C ASN A 387 -3.88 21.77 -13.82
N LYS A 388 -2.74 21.89 -13.14
CA LYS A 388 -1.86 20.80 -12.73
C LYS A 388 -1.57 20.96 -11.23
N PRO A 389 -2.49 20.49 -10.36
CA PRO A 389 -2.39 20.63 -8.92
C PRO A 389 -1.03 20.22 -8.38
N ILE A 390 -0.57 21.00 -7.42
CA ILE A 390 0.62 20.70 -6.63
C ILE A 390 0.16 19.99 -5.36
N LEU A 391 0.58 18.73 -5.21
CA LEU A 391 0.28 17.93 -4.04
C LEU A 391 1.34 18.19 -2.96
N MET A 392 0.89 18.57 -1.77
CA MET A 392 1.68 18.60 -0.55
C MET A 392 0.99 17.64 0.43
N ALA A 393 1.67 16.60 0.88
CA ALA A 393 1.03 15.54 1.65
C ALA A 393 1.81 15.18 2.91
N ASP A 394 1.06 14.70 3.90
CA ASP A 394 1.51 14.05 5.13
C ASP A 394 0.64 12.80 5.37
N HIS A 395 0.91 12.08 6.46
CA HIS A 395 -0.02 11.10 7.02
C HIS A 395 -0.43 11.51 8.43
N ILE A 396 -1.60 11.06 8.87
CA ILE A 396 -2.19 11.45 10.17
C ILE A 396 -2.37 10.27 11.11
N ASP A 397 -2.13 9.05 10.63
CA ASP A 397 -2.01 7.87 11.48
C ASP A 397 -0.60 7.74 12.04
N THR A 398 -0.48 6.93 13.10
CA THR A 398 0.77 6.73 13.85
C THR A 398 1.14 5.26 13.96
N ALA A 399 2.44 4.99 13.97
CA ALA A 399 3.01 3.71 14.34
C ALA A 399 2.50 3.20 15.69
N PHE A 400 2.74 1.91 15.93
CA PHE A 400 2.76 1.40 17.28
C PHE A 400 4.03 1.84 18.00
N SER A 401 3.90 2.24 19.27
CA SER A 401 5.05 2.53 20.13
C SER A 401 5.83 1.24 20.41
N GLU A 402 7.03 1.18 19.84
CA GLU A 402 7.95 0.06 20.02
C GLU A 402 8.33 -0.11 21.50
N ASP A 403 8.63 0.99 22.20
CA ASP A 403 8.93 0.96 23.64
C ASP A 403 7.80 0.34 24.47
N ALA A 404 6.56 0.74 24.19
CA ALA A 404 5.39 0.20 24.87
C ALA A 404 5.18 -1.28 24.53
N TYR A 405 5.43 -1.67 23.28
CA TYR A 405 5.36 -3.05 22.83
C TYR A 405 6.42 -3.92 23.51
N ASN A 406 7.69 -3.50 23.51
CA ASN A 406 8.80 -4.22 24.14
C ASN A 406 8.57 -4.41 25.64
N LYS A 407 7.97 -3.41 26.30
CA LYS A 407 7.67 -3.48 27.74
C LYS A 407 6.45 -4.35 28.08
N THR A 408 5.42 -4.38 27.24
CA THR A 408 4.10 -4.92 27.63
C THR A 408 3.53 -5.99 26.70
N GLY A 409 4.12 -6.18 25.52
CA GLY A 409 3.58 -6.97 24.41
C GLY A 409 2.31 -6.38 23.78
N LYS A 410 1.91 -5.16 24.16
CA LYS A 410 0.68 -4.52 23.66
C LYS A 410 1.02 -3.54 22.55
N ARG A 411 0.26 -3.62 21.46
CA ARG A 411 0.28 -2.66 20.37
C ARG A 411 -0.49 -1.41 20.80
N ILE A 412 0.23 -0.34 21.12
CA ILE A 412 -0.30 0.95 21.58
C ILE A 412 0.16 2.00 20.60
N SER A 413 -0.74 2.87 20.11
CA SER A 413 -0.36 3.98 19.22
C SER A 413 0.69 4.87 19.86
N ALA A 414 1.70 5.25 19.08
CA ALA A 414 2.61 6.32 19.46
C ALA A 414 1.86 7.67 19.54
N PRO A 415 2.35 8.66 20.30
CA PRO A 415 1.80 10.01 20.27
C PRO A 415 1.90 10.65 18.88
N GLY A 416 2.99 10.37 18.15
CA GLY A 416 3.20 10.83 16.78
C GLY A 416 3.53 12.31 16.60
N ALA A 417 4.12 12.95 17.62
CA ALA A 417 4.37 14.38 17.60
C ALA A 417 5.24 14.82 16.41
N ASP A 418 6.35 14.11 16.15
CA ASP A 418 7.20 14.35 14.97
C ASP A 418 6.83 13.47 13.78
N ASP A 419 6.32 12.26 14.06
CA ASP A 419 5.86 11.29 13.08
C ASP A 419 4.34 11.05 13.24
N ASN A 420 3.47 11.89 12.68
CA ASN A 420 3.77 12.97 11.73
C ASN A 420 2.97 14.27 11.98
N ASP A 421 2.63 14.54 13.25
CA ASP A 421 1.80 15.70 13.62
C ASP A 421 2.48 17.05 13.28
N THR A 422 3.82 17.11 13.22
CA THR A 422 4.59 18.28 12.77
C THR A 422 4.27 18.65 11.31
N ALA A 423 4.16 17.66 10.41
CA ALA A 423 3.78 17.91 9.03
C ALA A 423 2.30 18.28 8.91
N THR A 424 1.42 17.65 9.68
CA THR A 424 -0.01 18.03 9.75
C THR A 424 -0.18 19.48 10.18
N ALA A 425 0.51 19.88 11.25
CA ALA A 425 0.53 21.26 11.72
C ALA A 425 1.10 22.20 10.64
N ALA A 426 2.14 21.79 9.92
CA ALA A 426 2.72 22.58 8.84
C ALA A 426 1.74 22.79 7.67
N LEU A 427 0.97 21.77 7.28
CA LEU A 427 -0.07 21.91 6.24
C LEU A 427 -1.23 22.80 6.71
N LEU A 428 -1.66 22.71 7.97
CA LEU A 428 -2.66 23.62 8.55
C LEU A 428 -2.18 25.08 8.51
N ARG A 429 -0.92 25.33 8.87
CA ARG A 429 -0.29 26.65 8.78
C ARG A 429 -0.16 27.11 7.33
N ALA A 430 0.21 26.21 6.41
CA ALA A 430 0.30 26.51 4.98
C ALA A 430 -1.05 26.97 4.41
N ALA A 431 -2.16 26.34 4.80
CA ALA A 431 -3.49 26.78 4.41
C ALA A 431 -3.81 28.21 4.87
N GLU A 432 -3.49 28.54 6.12
CA GLU A 432 -3.74 29.88 6.66
C GLU A 432 -2.99 30.97 5.86
N VAL A 433 -1.75 30.68 5.46
CA VAL A 433 -0.87 31.61 4.76
C VAL A 433 -1.18 31.68 3.26
N LEU A 434 -1.53 30.56 2.64
CA LEU A 434 -1.65 30.44 1.18
C LEU A 434 -3.09 30.60 0.67
N LYS A 435 -4.13 30.57 1.51
CA LYS A 435 -5.53 30.61 1.05
C LYS A 435 -5.86 31.78 0.12
N ASP A 436 -5.19 32.92 0.30
CA ASP A 436 -5.42 34.15 -0.47
C ASP A 436 -4.35 34.38 -1.57
N SER A 437 -3.43 33.43 -1.76
CA SER A 437 -2.27 33.57 -2.66
C SER A 437 -2.58 33.47 -4.16
N GLN A 438 -3.75 32.94 -4.53
CA GLN A 438 -4.21 32.74 -5.92
C GLN A 438 -3.13 32.16 -6.88
N PRO A 439 -2.58 30.97 -6.59
CA PRO A 439 -1.56 30.35 -7.43
C PRO A 439 -2.06 30.06 -8.85
N LEU A 440 -1.16 29.76 -9.80
CA LEU A 440 -1.58 29.35 -11.15
C LEU A 440 -2.33 28.02 -11.13
N HIS A 441 -1.86 27.06 -10.34
CA HIS A 441 -2.47 25.74 -10.19
C HIS A 441 -3.05 25.59 -8.78
N ASP A 442 -4.04 24.72 -8.62
CA ASP A 442 -4.53 24.38 -7.28
C ASP A 442 -3.37 23.85 -6.42
N ILE A 443 -3.36 24.17 -5.13
CA ILE A 443 -2.49 23.50 -4.14
C ILE A 443 -3.38 22.57 -3.33
N TRP A 444 -2.98 21.31 -3.26
CA TRP A 444 -3.69 20.25 -2.57
C TRP A 444 -2.91 19.86 -1.33
N LEU A 445 -3.41 20.27 -0.16
CA LEU A 445 -2.87 19.89 1.14
C LEU A 445 -3.57 18.61 1.56
N THR A 446 -2.85 17.50 1.60
CA THR A 446 -3.43 16.16 1.65
C THR A 446 -2.99 15.39 2.87
N HIS A 447 -3.95 15.05 3.72
CA HIS A 447 -3.77 14.19 4.87
C HIS A 447 -4.13 12.76 4.53
N LEU A 448 -3.15 11.87 4.61
CA LEU A 448 -3.29 10.46 4.29
C LEU A 448 -3.51 9.63 5.56
N THR A 449 -4.32 8.57 5.46
CA THR A 449 -4.45 7.57 6.52
C THR A 449 -3.88 6.24 6.07
N GLY A 450 -3.22 5.53 6.98
CA GLY A 450 -2.70 4.20 6.75
C GLY A 450 -1.31 4.19 6.12
N GLU A 451 -0.49 5.19 6.39
CA GLU A 451 0.95 5.13 6.04
C GLU A 451 1.65 4.09 6.90
N GLU A 452 1.34 4.11 8.20
CA GLU A 452 2.11 3.40 9.21
C GLU A 452 1.86 1.91 9.19
N PHE A 453 2.87 1.13 9.59
CA PHE A 453 2.72 -0.33 9.67
C PHE A 453 1.55 -0.71 10.61
N PRO A 454 0.63 -1.60 10.21
CA PRO A 454 0.69 -2.47 9.04
C PRO A 454 -0.11 -2.00 7.83
N ALA A 455 -0.59 -0.75 7.77
CA ALA A 455 -1.31 -0.27 6.59
C ALA A 455 -0.38 0.07 5.43
N ASP A 456 0.86 0.48 5.70
CA ASP A 456 1.99 0.53 4.74
C ASP A 456 1.61 1.24 3.42
N ASP A 457 1.50 2.58 3.51
CA ASP A 457 1.13 3.53 2.44
C ASP A 457 -0.31 3.44 1.88
N LEU A 458 -1.21 2.74 2.57
CA LEU A 458 -2.60 2.50 2.13
C LEU A 458 -3.31 3.76 1.60
N GLY A 459 -3.22 4.89 2.32
CA GLY A 459 -3.86 6.15 1.93
C GLY A 459 -3.30 6.71 0.62
N ALA A 460 -1.98 6.68 0.45
CA ALA A 460 -1.31 7.09 -0.78
C ALA A 460 -1.70 6.18 -1.95
N LEU A 461 -1.71 4.86 -1.72
CA LEU A 461 -2.12 3.85 -2.70
C LEU A 461 -3.58 4.06 -3.14
N ALA A 462 -4.48 4.41 -2.21
CA ALA A 462 -5.88 4.69 -2.52
C ALA A 462 -6.08 5.93 -3.40
N ILE A 463 -5.35 7.03 -3.13
CA ILE A 463 -5.38 8.23 -3.99
C ILE A 463 -4.78 7.91 -5.36
N ALA A 464 -3.60 7.28 -5.39
CA ALA A 464 -2.90 6.96 -6.62
C ALA A 464 -3.73 6.04 -7.53
N SER A 465 -4.27 4.95 -6.97
CA SER A 465 -5.13 4.02 -7.70
C SER A 465 -6.36 4.72 -8.27
N LYS A 466 -7.01 5.60 -7.48
CA LYS A 466 -8.17 6.36 -7.96
C LYS A 466 -7.79 7.35 -9.07
N ALA A 467 -6.65 8.01 -8.95
CA ALA A 467 -6.15 8.93 -9.97
C ALA A 467 -5.86 8.22 -11.29
N ILE A 468 -5.19 7.07 -11.21
CA ILE A 468 -4.86 6.22 -12.34
C ILE A 468 -6.14 5.69 -13.00
N ALA A 469 -7.08 5.14 -12.23
CA ALA A 469 -8.33 4.56 -12.74
C ALA A 469 -9.25 5.59 -13.43
N CYS A 470 -9.15 6.87 -13.07
CA CYS A 470 -9.92 7.90 -13.77
C CYS A 470 -9.34 8.28 -15.14
N SER A 471 -8.18 7.74 -15.55
CA SER A 471 -7.43 8.08 -16.78
C SER A 471 -7.31 9.59 -17.04
N LYS A 472 -7.35 10.38 -15.97
CA LYS A 472 -7.39 11.84 -16.01
C LYS A 472 -6.36 12.36 -15.01
N SER A 473 -5.88 13.58 -15.26
CA SER A 473 -5.08 14.30 -14.29
C SER A 473 -5.84 14.41 -12.95
N MET A 474 -5.13 14.45 -11.82
CA MET A 474 -5.70 14.70 -10.48
C MET A 474 -6.84 15.74 -10.44
N PRO A 475 -6.82 16.89 -11.14
CA PRO A 475 -7.91 17.87 -11.10
C PRO A 475 -9.27 17.33 -11.57
N ALA A 476 -9.31 16.24 -12.33
CA ALA A 476 -10.55 15.56 -12.66
C ALA A 476 -11.14 14.75 -11.50
N ILE A 477 -10.33 14.24 -10.56
CA ILE A 477 -10.82 13.55 -9.35
C ILE A 477 -11.62 14.53 -8.49
N ALA A 478 -11.20 15.79 -8.45
CA ALA A 478 -11.89 16.85 -7.72
C ALA A 478 -13.15 17.39 -8.43
N ARG A 479 -13.40 17.03 -9.71
CA ARG A 479 -14.46 17.63 -10.55
C ARG A 479 -15.36 16.65 -11.31
N THR A 480 -15.01 15.37 -11.46
CA THR A 480 -15.74 14.46 -12.35
C THR A 480 -16.66 13.50 -11.59
N ARG A 481 -17.82 13.21 -12.20
CA ARG A 481 -18.82 12.20 -11.82
C ARG A 481 -18.29 10.76 -11.66
N CYS A 482 -16.98 10.52 -11.85
CA CYS A 482 -16.31 9.27 -11.50
C CYS A 482 -15.92 9.19 -10.01
N ALA A 483 -16.19 10.24 -9.23
CA ALA A 483 -16.11 10.23 -7.79
C ALA A 483 -17.40 10.83 -7.19
N TRP A 484 -17.92 10.14 -6.18
CA TRP A 484 -18.95 10.56 -5.23
C TRP A 484 -20.41 10.36 -5.69
N PRO A 485 -21.18 9.47 -5.03
CA PRO A 485 -22.61 9.38 -5.30
C PRO A 485 -23.31 10.73 -5.01
N PRO A 486 -24.41 11.05 -5.72
CA PRO A 486 -25.04 12.38 -5.71
C PRO A 486 -25.44 12.94 -4.33
N TRP A 487 -25.59 12.08 -3.31
CA TRP A 487 -26.02 12.46 -1.96
C TRP A 487 -24.92 13.11 -1.09
N LEU A 488 -23.70 13.24 -1.59
CA LEU A 488 -22.63 14.03 -0.95
C LEU A 488 -22.57 15.50 -1.41
N TRP A 489 -23.43 15.89 -2.36
CA TRP A 489 -23.44 17.24 -2.95
C TRP A 489 -24.61 18.12 -2.47
N THR A 490 -25.49 17.60 -1.62
CA THR A 490 -26.60 18.37 -1.04
C THR A 490 -26.16 19.03 0.26
N VAL A 491 -25.91 20.35 0.19
CA VAL A 491 -26.08 21.22 1.36
C VAL A 491 -27.57 21.15 1.74
N PRO A 492 -27.96 20.90 3.00
CA PRO A 492 -29.32 21.11 3.44
C PRO A 492 -29.61 22.62 3.38
N THR A 493 -30.16 23.11 2.29
CA THR A 493 -30.84 24.41 2.26
C THR A 493 -32.19 24.22 2.93
N GLY A 494 -32.28 24.48 4.23
CA GLY A 494 -33.53 24.28 4.95
C GLY A 494 -33.48 24.57 6.44
N LEU A 495 -33.05 25.77 6.83
CA LEU A 495 -33.49 26.40 8.08
C LEU A 495 -33.73 27.88 7.78
N ALA A 496 -34.87 28.15 7.14
CA ALA A 496 -35.47 29.47 7.16
C ALA A 496 -35.92 29.74 8.60
N GLN A 497 -35.61 30.95 9.07
CA GLN A 497 -35.98 31.51 10.35
C GLN A 497 -37.49 31.37 10.59
N ALA A 498 -37.87 30.68 11.67
CA ALA A 498 -39.15 30.93 12.32
C ALA A 498 -38.92 32.00 13.38
N GLY A 499 -39.42 33.20 13.12
CA GLY A 499 -39.58 34.23 14.14
C GLY A 499 -40.64 33.80 15.17
N SER A 500 -40.40 34.18 16.42
CA SER A 500 -41.42 34.31 17.47
C SER A 500 -42.02 35.73 17.40
N PRO A 501 -43.22 36.00 17.95
CA PRO A 501 -44.05 35.19 18.87
C PRO A 501 -45.17 34.39 18.20
#